data_AF-A0A674IAJ2-F1
#
_entry.id   AF-A0A674IAJ2-F1
#
_cell.length_a   1.000
_cell.length_b   1.000
_cell.length_c   1.000
_cell.angle_alpha   90.00
_cell.angle_beta   90.00
_cell.angle_gamma   90.00
#
_symmetry.space_group_name_H-M   'P 1'
#
loop_
_entity.id
_entity.type
_entity.pdbx_description
1 polymer ?
#
loop_
_entity_poly.entity_id
_entity_poly.type
_entity_poly.pdbx_seq_one_letter_code
_entity_poly.pdbx_strand_id
1 'polypeptide(L)'
;MGEYPFSCCLIGNSCPHPITYRPAAPSISATAGGPWNDSVTIACSLPRSYMSTTFQILKNGHLVLLESTPSSQGVRLQLHTADPDISGSYTCSYEIDISGRKMQSNLSSPFSIHLPGD
;
A
#
# COMPACT_ATOMS: atom_id res chain seq x y z
N MET A 1 -4.85 -4.21 -26.39
CA MET A 1 -3.98 -4.58 -25.25
C MET A 1 -4.47 -3.84 -24.03
N GLY A 2 -5.43 -4.44 -23.35
CA GLY A 2 -6.23 -3.82 -22.29
C GLY A 2 -7.30 -4.83 -21.92
N GLU A 3 -6.87 -5.94 -21.33
CA GLU A 3 -7.75 -7.03 -20.92
C GLU A 3 -8.44 -6.62 -19.62
N TYR A 4 -9.62 -6.01 -19.75
CA TYR A 4 -10.58 -5.90 -18.66
C TYR A 4 -11.48 -7.15 -18.74
N PRO A 5 -11.41 -8.13 -17.81
CA PRO A 5 -12.24 -9.33 -17.89
C PRO A 5 -13.57 -9.06 -17.18
N PHE A 6 -14.39 -8.19 -17.74
CA PHE A 6 -15.80 -8.05 -17.34
C PHE A 6 -16.70 -8.24 -18.55
N SER A 7 -16.57 -9.38 -19.22
CA SER A 7 -17.59 -9.83 -20.17
C SER A 7 -17.69 -11.34 -20.13
N CYS A 8 -18.55 -11.85 -19.26
CA CYS A 8 -19.04 -13.22 -19.32
C CYS A 8 -20.57 -13.14 -19.34
N CYS A 9 -21.13 -13.15 -20.55
CA CYS A 9 -22.57 -13.16 -20.81
C CYS A 9 -23.02 -14.56 -21.29
N LEU A 10 -24.14 -15.02 -20.72
CA LEU A 10 -25.29 -15.56 -21.46
C LEU A 10 -25.14 -16.85 -22.27
N ILE A 11 -24.66 -17.96 -21.73
CA ILE A 11 -25.30 -19.27 -21.99
C ILE A 11 -25.15 -20.11 -20.72
N GLY A 12 -26.26 -20.68 -20.22
CA GLY A 12 -26.31 -21.42 -18.97
C GLY A 12 -25.21 -22.47 -18.83
N ASN A 13 -24.30 -22.24 -17.89
CA ASN A 13 -23.87 -23.19 -16.87
C ASN A 13 -22.99 -22.45 -15.84
N SER A 14 -23.32 -22.67 -14.58
CA SER A 14 -22.77 -21.98 -13.42
C SER A 14 -21.28 -22.27 -13.21
N CYS A 15 -20.44 -21.24 -13.28
CA CYS A 15 -19.22 -21.17 -12.47
C CYS A 15 -19.24 -19.87 -11.67
N PRO A 16 -19.75 -19.88 -10.42
CA PRO A 16 -19.44 -18.82 -9.48
C PRO A 16 -17.95 -19.00 -9.17
N HIS A 17 -17.08 -18.27 -9.85
CA HIS A 17 -15.77 -18.03 -9.26
C HIS A 17 -16.08 -17.16 -8.04
N PRO A 18 -15.90 -17.61 -6.79
CA PRO A 18 -15.59 -16.66 -5.74
C PRO A 18 -14.24 -16.10 -6.16
N ILE A 19 -14.25 -15.06 -7.00
CA ILE A 19 -13.04 -14.29 -7.25
C ILE A 19 -12.72 -13.78 -5.86
N THR A 20 -11.75 -14.43 -5.22
CA THR A 20 -11.14 -13.93 -3.99
C THR A 20 -10.39 -12.70 -4.48
N TYR A 21 -11.14 -11.62 -4.61
CA TYR A 21 -10.71 -10.40 -5.27
C TYR A 21 -9.80 -9.69 -4.26
N ARG A 22 -8.59 -10.21 -4.12
CA ARG A 22 -7.56 -9.56 -3.33
C ARG A 22 -7.17 -8.28 -4.07
N PRO A 23 -7.20 -7.13 -3.39
CA PRO A 23 -6.71 -5.90 -3.99
C PRO A 23 -5.24 -6.07 -4.37
N ALA A 24 -4.84 -5.41 -5.47
CA ALA A 24 -3.45 -5.38 -5.89
C ALA A 24 -2.56 -4.79 -4.78
N ALA A 25 -1.28 -5.16 -4.74
CA ALA A 25 -0.37 -4.56 -3.77
C ALA A 25 -0.12 -3.08 -4.11
N PRO A 26 0.00 -2.19 -3.10
CA PRO A 26 0.39 -0.81 -3.35
C PRO A 26 1.87 -0.72 -3.72
N SER A 27 2.27 0.37 -4.37
CA SER A 27 3.69 0.67 -4.62
C SER A 27 4.23 1.52 -3.48
N ILE A 28 5.41 1.18 -2.96
CA ILE A 28 6.10 1.93 -1.92
C ILE A 28 7.33 2.63 -2.49
N SER A 29 7.55 3.88 -2.09
CA SER A 29 8.75 4.66 -2.39
C SER A 29 9.13 5.49 -1.17
N ALA A 30 10.42 5.80 -1.02
CA ALA A 30 10.91 6.74 -0.02
C ALA A 30 11.71 7.85 -0.68
N THR A 31 11.50 9.07 -0.21
CA THR A 31 12.20 10.25 -0.72
C THR A 31 12.76 11.03 0.46
N ALA A 32 14.05 11.34 0.44
CA ALA A 32 14.64 12.28 1.40
C ALA A 32 14.05 13.68 1.17
N GLY A 33 13.82 14.41 2.25
CA GLY A 33 13.17 15.71 2.25
C GLY A 33 13.60 16.56 3.43
N GLY A 34 13.09 17.79 3.46
CA GLY A 34 13.49 18.80 4.42
C GLY A 34 14.71 19.61 3.95
N PRO A 35 15.00 20.74 4.63
CA PRO A 35 16.05 21.69 4.22
C PRO A 35 17.46 21.09 4.18
N TRP A 36 17.71 20.02 4.94
CA TRP A 36 19.02 19.37 5.05
C TRP A 36 18.97 17.86 4.77
N ASN A 37 17.88 17.36 4.16
CA ASN A 37 17.63 15.92 3.98
C ASN A 37 17.56 15.14 5.32
N ASP A 38 17.24 15.82 6.41
CA ASP A 38 17.04 15.27 7.76
C ASP A 38 15.64 14.65 7.96
N SER A 39 14.85 14.50 6.90
CA SER A 39 13.62 13.73 6.94
C SER A 39 13.50 12.80 5.74
N VAL A 40 12.85 11.67 5.92
CA VAL A 40 12.51 10.73 4.86
C VAL A 40 11.00 10.61 4.80
N THR A 41 10.45 10.88 3.62
CA THR A 41 9.03 10.70 3.36
C THR A 41 8.82 9.39 2.63
N ILE A 42 8.20 8.43 3.31
CA ILE A 42 7.72 7.19 2.71
C ILE A 42 6.36 7.49 2.10
N ALA A 43 6.21 7.29 0.80
CA ALA A 43 4.96 7.42 0.07
C ALA A 43 4.52 6.05 -0.43
N CYS A 44 3.28 5.70 -0.14
CA CYS A 44 2.64 4.51 -0.67
C CYS A 44 1.55 4.94 -1.63
N SER A 45 1.68 4.52 -2.89
CA SER A 45 0.76 4.86 -3.97
C SER A 45 -0.16 3.69 -4.26
N LEU A 46 -1.45 3.99 -4.29
CA LEU A 46 -2.46 3.02 -4.68
C LEU A 46 -2.55 2.87 -6.19
N PRO A 47 -2.95 1.69 -6.66
CA PRO A 47 -3.43 1.55 -8.03
C PRO A 47 -4.70 2.39 -8.21
N ARG A 48 -4.80 3.12 -9.34
CA ARG A 48 -5.94 4.02 -9.64
C ARG A 48 -7.32 3.35 -9.64
N SER A 49 -7.36 2.02 -9.62
CA SER A 49 -8.56 1.19 -9.60
C SER A 49 -9.16 1.00 -8.21
N TYR A 50 -8.48 1.44 -7.15
CA TYR A 50 -8.87 1.18 -5.75
C TYR A 50 -8.93 2.46 -4.92
N MET A 51 -9.89 2.50 -4.00
CA MET A 51 -9.99 3.51 -2.94
C MET A 51 -9.82 2.81 -1.60
N SER A 52 -8.68 3.04 -0.95
CA SER A 52 -8.43 2.52 0.40
C SER A 52 -9.28 3.27 1.39
N THR A 53 -9.87 2.54 2.32
CA THR A 53 -10.55 3.04 3.52
C THR A 53 -9.58 3.16 4.70
N THR A 54 -8.51 2.35 4.71
CA THR A 54 -7.52 2.34 5.79
C THR A 54 -6.17 1.89 5.29
N PHE A 55 -5.13 2.67 5.57
CA PHE A 55 -3.75 2.36 5.24
C PHE A 55 -2.95 1.93 6.44
N GLN A 56 -2.00 1.04 6.20
CA GLN A 56 -1.13 0.49 7.21
C GLN A 56 0.29 0.44 6.66
N ILE A 57 1.23 1.05 7.37
CA ILE A 57 2.67 0.93 7.10
C ILE A 57 3.27 0.07 8.19
N LEU A 58 3.97 -0.99 7.79
CA LEU A 58 4.66 -1.88 8.68
C LEU A 58 6.17 -1.77 8.44
N LYS A 59 6.91 -1.56 9.52
CA LYS A 59 8.36 -1.59 9.56
C LYS A 59 8.81 -2.90 10.19
N ASN A 60 9.60 -3.70 9.47
CA ASN A 60 10.05 -5.02 9.91
C ASN A 60 8.89 -5.93 10.37
N GLY A 61 7.70 -5.78 9.76
CA GLY A 61 6.47 -6.49 10.15
C GLY A 61 5.71 -5.88 11.34
N HIS A 62 6.19 -4.78 11.92
CA HIS A 62 5.53 -4.07 13.02
C HIS A 62 4.79 -2.82 12.50
N LEU A 63 3.54 -2.63 12.90
CA LEU A 63 2.74 -1.47 12.48
C LEU A 63 3.34 -0.17 13.04
N VAL A 64 3.67 0.77 12.17
CA VAL A 64 4.23 2.10 12.53
C VAL A 64 3.31 3.25 12.16
N LEU A 65 2.44 3.06 11.15
CA LEU A 65 1.41 4.02 10.79
C LEU A 65 0.11 3.28 10.46
N LEU A 66 -0.98 3.75 11.06
CA LEU A 66 -2.34 3.37 10.70
C LEU A 66 -3.11 4.64 10.36
N GLU A 67 -3.55 4.75 9.11
CA GLU A 67 -4.24 5.94 8.62
C GLU A 67 -5.60 5.56 8.05
N SER A 68 -6.66 5.93 8.75
CA SER A 68 -8.04 5.57 8.40
C SER A 68 -8.70 6.65 7.54
N THR A 69 -7.98 7.19 6.54
CA THR A 69 -8.58 8.17 5.62
C THR A 69 -8.83 7.57 4.25
N PRO A 70 -10.03 7.81 3.67
CA PRO A 70 -10.33 7.33 2.33
C PRO A 70 -9.48 8.08 1.30
N SER A 71 -8.48 7.42 0.71
CA SER A 71 -7.57 8.02 -0.26
C SER A 71 -7.39 7.11 -1.48
N SER A 72 -7.36 7.71 -2.66
CA SER A 72 -7.07 7.06 -3.95
C SER A 72 -5.63 7.30 -4.39
N GLN A 73 -4.98 8.30 -3.79
CA GLN A 73 -3.58 8.61 -4.06
C GLN A 73 -2.65 7.80 -3.16
N GLY A 74 -3.14 7.37 -2.00
CA GLY A 74 -2.36 6.65 -1.01
C GLY A 74 -2.07 7.45 0.25
N VAL A 75 -1.03 7.04 0.98
CA VAL A 75 -0.60 7.65 2.25
C VAL A 75 0.88 8.03 2.20
N ARG A 76 1.26 9.02 2.99
CA ARG A 76 2.64 9.47 3.16
C ARG A 76 3.00 9.58 4.63
N LEU A 77 4.10 8.97 5.02
CA LEU A 77 4.68 9.00 6.35
C LEU A 77 5.99 9.74 6.31
N GLN A 78 6.13 10.77 7.15
CA GLN A 78 7.38 11.50 7.30
C GLN A 78 8.09 11.02 8.55
N LEU A 79 9.34 10.60 8.38
CA LEU A 79 10.26 10.11 9.42
C LEU A 79 11.43 11.08 9.54
N HIS A 80 12.01 11.28 10.72
CA HIS A 80 13.22 12.07 10.87
C HIS A 80 14.45 11.18 10.77
N THR A 81 15.45 11.60 9.98
CA THR A 81 16.69 10.83 9.79
C THR A 81 17.53 10.75 11.07
N ALA A 82 17.25 11.62 12.05
CA ALA A 82 17.83 11.58 13.39
C ALA A 82 17.35 10.40 14.25
N ASP A 83 16.24 9.74 13.89
CA ASP A 83 15.78 8.56 14.59
C ASP A 83 16.68 7.35 14.23
N PRO A 84 17.39 6.75 15.21
CA PRO A 84 18.23 5.57 14.94
C PRO A 84 17.42 4.36 14.44
N ASP A 85 16.11 4.36 14.73
CA ASP A 85 15.15 3.39 14.27
C ASP A 85 14.54 3.74 12.89
N ILE A 86 15.16 4.60 12.07
CA ILE A 86 14.67 4.82 10.70
C ILE A 86 15.12 3.74 9.72
N SER A 87 16.18 2.99 10.04
CA SER A 87 16.66 1.89 9.18
C SER A 87 15.79 0.64 9.35
N GLY A 88 15.45 -0.01 8.24
CA GLY A 88 14.64 -1.22 8.25
C GLY A 88 13.85 -1.46 6.97
N SER A 89 13.10 -2.56 6.95
CA SER A 89 12.25 -2.97 5.83
C SER A 89 10.82 -2.44 6.01
N TYR A 90 10.42 -1.49 5.18
CA TYR A 90 9.10 -0.91 5.17
C TYR A 90 8.21 -1.62 4.15
N THR A 91 6.97 -1.86 4.55
CA THR A 91 5.93 -2.46 3.71
C THR A 91 4.64 -1.70 3.91
N CYS A 92 3.86 -1.61 2.84
CA CYS A 92 2.57 -0.94 2.86
C CYS A 92 1.46 -1.93 2.57
N SER A 93 0.35 -1.75 3.27
CA SER A 93 -0.90 -2.42 2.97
C SER A 93 -2.05 -1.43 3.14
N TYR A 94 -3.16 -1.79 2.54
CA TYR A 94 -4.38 -1.01 2.57
C TYR A 94 -5.60 -1.92 2.64
N GLU A 95 -6.67 -1.43 3.26
CA GLU A 95 -7.98 -2.05 3.33
C GLU A 95 -8.92 -1.29 2.41
N ILE A 96 -9.73 -2.00 1.63
CA ILE A 96 -10.80 -1.42 0.82
C ILE A 96 -12.14 -2.00 1.25
N ASP A 97 -13.21 -1.23 1.07
CA ASP A 97 -14.56 -1.77 1.10
C ASP A 97 -15.01 -2.12 -0.31
N ILE A 98 -15.35 -3.39 -0.53
CA ILE A 98 -15.97 -3.86 -1.77
C ILE A 98 -17.33 -4.43 -1.43
N SER A 99 -18.38 -3.71 -1.83
CA SER A 99 -19.77 -4.15 -1.64
C SER A 99 -20.08 -4.49 -0.17
N GLY A 100 -19.55 -3.71 0.79
CA GLY A 100 -19.75 -3.91 2.23
C GLY A 100 -18.83 -4.96 2.85
N ARG A 101 -17.85 -5.48 2.10
CA ARG A 101 -16.81 -6.38 2.60
C ARG A 101 -15.49 -5.64 2.64
N LYS A 102 -14.96 -5.49 3.85
CA LYS A 102 -13.58 -5.04 4.09
C LYS A 102 -12.61 -6.12 3.61
N MET A 103 -11.81 -5.78 2.60
CA MET A 103 -10.77 -6.65 2.07
C MET A 103 -9.41 -5.98 2.21
N GLN A 104 -8.47 -6.71 2.80
CA GLN A 104 -7.09 -6.25 2.90
C GLN A 104 -6.29 -6.64 1.66
N SER A 105 -5.52 -5.69 1.16
CA SER A 105 -4.58 -5.88 0.05
C SER A 105 -3.38 -6.72 0.46
N ASN A 106 -2.68 -7.23 -0.54
CA ASN A 106 -1.35 -7.79 -0.32
C ASN A 106 -0.38 -6.67 0.09
N LEU A 107 0.63 -7.03 0.88
CA LEU A 107 1.73 -6.14 1.23
C LEU A 107 2.49 -5.73 -0.03
N SER A 108 2.93 -4.48 -0.07
CA SER A 108 3.88 -4.00 -1.08
C SER A 108 5.17 -4.78 -1.01
N SER A 109 5.97 -4.70 -2.07
CA SER A 109 7.36 -5.12 -2.02
C SER A 109 8.07 -4.47 -0.83
N PRO A 110 8.88 -5.22 -0.06
CA PRO A 110 9.63 -4.67 1.06
C PRO A 110 10.66 -3.66 0.57
N PHE A 111 10.67 -2.48 1.18
CA PHE A 111 11.60 -1.41 0.87
C PHE A 111 12.57 -1.21 2.04
N SER A 112 13.85 -1.51 1.82
CA SER A 112 14.87 -1.40 2.87
C SER A 112 15.51 -0.01 2.85
N ILE A 113 15.36 0.72 3.95
CA ILE A 113 16.07 1.98 4.18
C ILE A 113 17.39 1.65 4.89
N HIS A 114 18.50 2.07 4.30
CA HIS A 114 19.84 1.97 4.88
C HIS A 114 20.45 3.37 4.93
N LEU A 115 20.76 3.85 6.12
CA LEU A 115 21.47 5.12 6.27
C LEU A 115 22.95 4.93 5.88
N PRO A 116 23.53 5.85 5.10
CA PRO A 116 24.97 5.82 4.82
C PRO A 116 25.72 6.32 6.07
N GLY A 117 26.31 5.41 6.85
CA GLY A 117 27.28 5.76 7.88
C GLY A 117 27.29 4.82 9.09
N ASP A 118 28.24 3.90 9.11
CA ASP A 118 29.11 3.69 10.28
C ASP A 118 30.52 4.14 9.86
#